data_AF-A0A352IRT1-F1
#
_entry.id   AF-A0A352IRT1-F1
#
_cell.length_a   1.000
_cell.length_b   1.000
_cell.length_c   1.000
_cell.angle_alpha   90.00
_cell.angle_beta   90.00
_cell.angle_gamma   90.00
#
_symmetry.space_group_name_H-M   'P 1'
#
loop_
_entity.id
_entity.type
_entity.pdbx_description
1 polymer ?
#
loop_
_entity_poly.entity_id
_entity_poly.type
_entity_poly.pdbx_seq_one_letter_code
_entity_poly.pdbx_strand_id
1 'polypeptide(L)'
;FEQGYVTPDDSWDNYWRQGANRRLGWDPSLPGSGSGAKSLGMEFANSEAFAECQVKKVFENVCLRPPSDSADRSQVSSMVASFASQGYDLKRVFAESAVYCMGE
;
A
#
# COMPACT_ATOMS: atom_id res chain seq x y z
N PHE A 1 27.26 10.53 -24.13
CA PHE A 1 25.93 9.91 -24.00
C PHE A 1 25.25 9.98 -25.35
N GLU A 2 25.57 9.07 -26.27
CA GLU A 2 25.03 9.11 -27.64
C GLU A 2 23.88 8.10 -27.84
N GLN A 3 23.70 7.15 -26.91
CA GLN A 3 22.67 6.10 -26.99
C GLN A 3 21.72 6.02 -25.78
N GLY A 4 21.69 7.05 -24.93
CA GLY A 4 20.72 7.13 -23.83
C GLY A 4 19.41 7.78 -24.27
N TYR A 5 18.28 7.37 -23.69
CA TYR A 5 17.04 8.12 -23.81
C TYR A 5 17.15 9.42 -23.02
N VAL A 6 16.98 10.55 -23.68
CA VAL A 6 16.89 11.86 -23.02
C VAL A 6 15.47 11.99 -22.50
N THR A 7 15.29 11.99 -21.18
CA THR A 7 13.98 12.23 -20.57
C THR A 7 13.57 13.69 -20.83
N PRO A 8 12.49 13.94 -21.60
CA PRO A 8 12.14 15.29 -22.04
C PRO A 8 11.46 16.12 -20.94
N ASP A 9 10.85 15.44 -19.97
CA ASP A 9 10.09 16.01 -18.86
C ASP A 9 10.08 15.05 -17.65
N ASP A 10 9.21 15.32 -16.67
CA ASP A 10 9.03 14.49 -15.48
C ASP A 10 7.82 13.52 -15.60
N SER A 11 7.44 13.16 -16.82
CA SER A 11 6.38 12.17 -17.07
C SER A 11 6.82 10.75 -16.71
N TRP A 12 5.85 9.92 -16.36
CA TRP A 12 6.06 8.51 -16.04
C TRP A 12 4.86 7.66 -16.47
N ASP A 13 5.15 6.40 -16.81
CA ASP A 13 4.16 5.35 -17.09
C ASP A 13 4.45 4.13 -16.21
N ASN A 14 3.42 3.58 -15.56
CA ASN A 14 3.55 2.41 -14.71
C ASN A 14 3.32 1.11 -15.50
N TYR A 15 4.39 0.62 -16.12
CA TYR A 15 4.40 -0.69 -16.80
C TYR A 15 4.17 -1.87 -15.85
N TRP A 16 4.34 -1.71 -14.54
CA TRP A 16 4.11 -2.77 -13.55
C TRP A 16 2.63 -3.08 -13.33
N ARG A 17 1.72 -2.27 -13.88
CA ARG A 17 0.30 -2.62 -13.98
C ARG A 17 0.03 -3.89 -14.77
N GLN A 18 0.99 -4.31 -15.60
CA GLN A 18 0.91 -5.54 -16.38
C GLN A 18 1.96 -6.57 -15.94
N GLY A 19 1.80 -7.81 -16.41
CA GLY A 19 2.74 -8.89 -16.14
C GLY A 19 2.78 -9.31 -14.67
N ALA A 20 3.94 -9.76 -14.19
CA ALA A 20 4.09 -10.33 -12.86
C ALA A 20 3.83 -9.32 -11.73
N ASN A 21 4.15 -8.03 -11.96
CA ASN A 21 4.04 -6.99 -10.94
C ASN A 21 2.61 -6.47 -10.75
N ARG A 22 1.65 -6.89 -11.58
CA ARG A 22 0.23 -6.58 -11.38
C ARG A 22 -0.29 -7.03 -10.02
N ARG A 23 0.36 -8.03 -9.42
CA ARG A 23 0.05 -8.59 -8.09
C ARG A 23 0.25 -7.60 -6.94
N LEU A 24 0.87 -6.45 -7.20
CA LEU A 24 0.97 -5.37 -6.21
C LEU A 24 -0.38 -4.67 -5.96
N GLY A 25 -1.41 -5.01 -6.75
CA GLY A 25 -2.78 -4.53 -6.55
C GLY A 25 -2.92 -3.05 -6.87
N TRP A 26 -2.54 -2.67 -8.09
CA TRP A 26 -2.64 -1.29 -8.57
C TRP A 26 -4.09 -0.81 -8.64
N ASP A 27 -4.36 0.40 -8.17
CA ASP A 27 -5.70 0.99 -8.17
C ASP A 27 -6.19 1.21 -9.62
N PRO A 28 -7.29 0.56 -10.04
CA PRO A 28 -7.83 0.70 -11.39
C PRO A 28 -8.46 2.08 -11.66
N SER A 29 -8.75 2.88 -10.62
CA SER A 29 -9.26 4.24 -10.75
C SER A 29 -8.17 5.26 -11.10
N LEU A 30 -6.89 4.91 -10.88
CA LEU A 30 -5.75 5.74 -11.24
C LEU A 30 -5.30 5.48 -12.68
N PRO A 31 -4.80 6.52 -13.39
CA PRO A 31 -4.46 6.44 -14.81
C PRO A 31 -3.29 5.50 -15.12
N GLY A 32 -2.45 5.18 -14.14
CA GLY A 32 -1.23 4.41 -14.37
C GLY A 32 -0.14 5.17 -15.10
N SER A 33 -0.27 6.49 -15.19
CA SER A 33 0.71 7.42 -15.72
C SER A 33 0.53 8.78 -15.05
N GLY A 34 1.50 9.67 -15.21
CA GLY A 34 1.42 11.01 -14.65
C GLY A 34 2.66 11.83 -14.91
N SER A 35 2.75 12.98 -14.23
CA SER A 35 3.92 13.85 -14.24
C SER A 35 4.26 14.27 -12.81
N GLY A 36 5.56 14.24 -12.50
CA GLY A 36 6.12 14.63 -11.23
C GLY A 36 5.98 13.60 -10.11
N ALA A 37 6.85 13.73 -9.10
CA ALA A 37 6.97 12.77 -8.00
C ALA A 37 5.69 12.62 -7.16
N LYS A 38 4.87 13.67 -7.05
CA LYS A 38 3.60 13.61 -6.31
C LYS A 38 2.63 12.62 -6.94
N SER A 39 2.45 12.65 -8.26
CA SER A 39 1.52 11.75 -8.95
C SER A 39 2.01 10.31 -8.92
N LEU A 40 3.32 10.11 -9.08
CA LEU A 40 3.95 8.80 -8.90
C LEU A 40 3.76 8.27 -7.47
N GLY A 41 3.87 9.14 -6.47
CA GLY A 41 3.60 8.80 -5.08
C GLY A 41 2.15 8.36 -4.85
N MET A 42 1.17 9.03 -5.48
CA MET A 42 -0.23 8.62 -5.40
C MET A 42 -0.44 7.23 -6.01
N GLU A 43 0.19 6.95 -7.15
CA GLU A 43 0.14 5.62 -7.79
C GLU A 43 0.64 4.50 -6.86
N PHE A 44 1.79 4.72 -6.20
CA PHE A 44 2.33 3.73 -5.27
C PHE A 44 1.53 3.61 -3.97
N ALA A 45 1.09 4.73 -3.41
CA ALA A 45 0.37 4.76 -2.14
C ALA A 45 -1.02 4.11 -2.23
N ASN A 46 -1.65 4.10 -3.40
CA ASN A 46 -2.93 3.44 -3.61
C ASN A 46 -2.82 1.94 -3.97
N SER A 47 -1.61 1.37 -3.99
CA SER A 47 -1.43 -0.06 -4.21
C SER A 47 -1.83 -0.90 -2.99
N GLU A 48 -2.40 -2.08 -3.23
CA GLU A 48 -2.73 -3.07 -2.18
C GLU A 48 -1.49 -3.44 -1.37
N ALA A 49 -0.35 -3.64 -2.04
CA ALA A 49 0.91 -3.98 -1.38
C ALA A 49 1.41 -2.87 -0.42
N PHE A 50 1.19 -1.60 -0.77
CA PHE A 50 1.49 -0.49 0.13
C PHE A 50 0.60 -0.56 1.37
N ALA A 51 -0.71 -0.71 1.19
CA ALA A 51 -1.67 -0.83 2.29
C ALA A 51 -1.31 -2.00 3.23
N GLU A 52 -1.04 -3.18 2.67
CA GLU A 52 -0.63 -4.36 3.41
C GLU A 52 0.65 -4.13 4.23
N CYS A 53 1.66 -3.50 3.63
CA CYS A 53 2.91 -3.20 4.33
C CYS A 53 2.70 -2.24 5.51
N GLN A 54 1.90 -1.19 5.32
CA GLN A 54 1.64 -0.23 6.40
C GLN A 54 0.84 -0.87 7.54
N VAL A 55 -0.19 -1.64 7.23
CA VAL A 55 -1.00 -2.31 8.25
C VAL A 55 -0.17 -3.32 9.04
N LYS A 56 0.68 -4.13 8.39
CA LYS A 56 1.56 -5.07 9.09
C LYS A 56 2.53 -4.37 10.04
N LYS A 57 3.11 -3.24 9.62
CA LYS A 57 3.98 -2.44 10.49
C LYS A 57 3.22 -1.93 11.72
N VAL A 58 2.02 -1.41 11.53
CA VAL A 58 1.21 -0.93 12.66
C VAL A 58 0.85 -2.09 13.59
N PHE A 59 0.41 -3.21 13.04
CA PHE A 59 0.12 -4.43 13.80
C PHE A 59 1.33 -4.85 14.64
N GLU A 60 2.51 -4.97 14.05
CA GLU A 60 3.73 -5.35 14.77
C GLU A 60 4.10 -4.37 15.88
N ASN A 61 3.90 -3.07 15.66
CA ASN A 61 4.18 -2.04 16.68
C ASN A 61 3.18 -2.05 17.83
N VAL A 62 1.91 -2.35 17.57
CA VAL A 62 0.84 -2.32 18.58
C VAL A 62 0.74 -3.63 19.34
N CYS A 63 0.84 -4.75 18.62
CA CYS A 63 0.71 -6.10 19.17
C CYS A 63 2.05 -6.67 19.63
N LEU A 64 3.16 -6.00 19.33
CA LEU A 64 4.53 -6.40 19.68
C LEU A 64 4.94 -7.78 19.13
N ARG A 65 4.26 -8.23 18.07
CA ARG A 65 4.50 -9.50 17.37
C ARG A 65 4.02 -9.42 15.92
N PRO A 66 4.58 -10.23 15.01
CA PRO A 66 4.02 -10.35 13.66
C PRO A 66 2.68 -11.13 13.67
N PRO A 67 1.85 -10.96 12.63
CA PRO A 67 0.69 -11.82 12.39
C PRO A 67 1.14 -13.28 12.24
N SER A 68 0.69 -14.17 13.12
CA SER A 68 1.24 -15.52 13.26
C SER A 68 0.23 -16.62 12.90
N ASP A 69 -1.05 -16.41 13.20
CA ASP A 69 -2.10 -17.39 12.98
C ASP A 69 -3.14 -16.94 11.93
N SER A 70 -4.20 -17.74 11.75
CA SER A 70 -5.27 -17.42 10.81
C SER A 70 -6.14 -16.25 11.28
N ALA A 71 -6.30 -16.03 12.58
CA ALA A 71 -7.08 -14.92 13.12
C ALA A 71 -6.35 -13.60 12.84
N ASP A 72 -5.04 -13.54 13.09
CA ASP A 72 -4.21 -12.36 12.82
C ASP A 72 -4.22 -12.00 11.34
N ARG A 73 -4.03 -13.00 10.47
CA ARG A 73 -4.03 -12.78 9.02
C ARG A 73 -5.39 -12.27 8.53
N SER A 74 -6.48 -12.78 9.11
CA SER A 74 -7.83 -12.30 8.80
C SER A 74 -8.04 -10.87 9.29
N GLN A 75 -7.59 -10.55 10.50
CA GLN A 75 -7.66 -9.21 11.05
C GLN A 75 -6.84 -8.20 10.23
N VAL A 76 -5.60 -8.54 9.87
CA VAL A 76 -4.75 -7.71 9.00
C VAL A 76 -5.42 -7.48 7.65
N SER A 77 -5.99 -8.52 7.03
CA SER A 77 -6.74 -8.36 5.77
C SER A 77 -7.92 -7.39 5.92
N SER A 78 -8.68 -7.47 7.02
CA SER A 78 -9.77 -6.53 7.32
C SER A 78 -9.27 -5.10 7.52
N MET A 79 -8.16 -4.92 8.24
CA MET A 79 -7.56 -3.60 8.47
C MET A 79 -7.00 -3.00 7.17
N VAL A 80 -6.45 -3.81 6.26
CA VAL A 80 -6.02 -3.37 4.93
C VAL A 80 -7.20 -2.83 4.12
N ALA A 81 -8.32 -3.55 4.09
CA ALA A 81 -9.54 -3.08 3.41
C ALA A 81 -10.11 -1.80 4.05
N SER A 82 -10.09 -1.73 5.39
CA SER A 82 -10.50 -0.53 6.15
C SER A 82 -9.61 0.67 5.81
N PHE A 83 -8.29 0.47 5.77
CA PHE A 83 -7.30 1.48 5.46
C PHE A 83 -7.48 2.06 4.05
N ALA A 84 -7.64 1.19 3.04
CA ALA A 84 -7.85 1.62 1.66
C ALA A 84 -9.20 2.35 1.45
N SER A 85 -10.28 1.86 2.05
CA SER A 85 -11.62 2.44 1.88
C SER A 85 -11.83 3.79 2.57
N GLN A 86 -10.95 4.16 3.51
CA GLN A 86 -11.08 5.38 4.32
C GLN A 86 -9.99 6.41 4.03
N GLY A 87 -9.41 6.37 2.84
CA GLY A 87 -8.43 7.37 2.41
C GLY A 87 -7.08 7.25 3.08
N TYR A 88 -6.68 6.02 3.46
CA TYR A 88 -5.35 5.71 3.97
C TYR A 88 -5.00 6.46 5.28
N ASP A 89 -5.96 6.60 6.20
CA ASP A 89 -5.72 7.17 7.54
C ASP A 89 -5.10 6.13 8.50
N LEU A 90 -3.81 6.30 8.78
CA LEU A 90 -3.08 5.41 9.71
C LEU A 90 -3.63 5.44 11.13
N LYS A 91 -4.22 6.55 11.60
CA LYS A 91 -4.75 6.64 12.97
C LYS A 91 -5.79 5.55 13.24
N ARG A 92 -6.58 5.23 12.22
CA ARG A 92 -7.58 4.16 12.31
C ARG A 92 -6.96 2.78 12.42
N VAL A 93 -5.90 2.50 11.64
CA VAL A 93 -5.19 1.22 11.70
C VAL A 93 -4.59 1.00 13.10
N PHE A 94 -4.06 2.06 13.72
CA PHE A 94 -3.60 2.01 15.11
C PHE A 94 -4.74 1.69 16.09
N ALA A 95 -5.90 2.33 15.92
CA ALA A 95 -7.07 2.07 16.76
C ALA A 95 -7.59 0.64 16.60
N GLU A 96 -7.73 0.15 15.36
CA GLU A 96 -8.18 -1.22 15.06
C GLU A 96 -7.21 -2.27 15.60
N SER A 97 -5.89 -2.04 15.47
CA SER A 97 -4.86 -2.93 16.02
C SER A 97 -4.90 -2.94 17.55
N ALA A 98 -5.11 -1.80 18.19
CA ALA A 98 -5.17 -1.71 19.66
C ALA A 98 -6.38 -2.45 20.22
N VAL A 99 -7.54 -2.35 19.55
CA VAL A 99 -8.76 -3.09 19.93
C VAL A 99 -8.58 -4.60 19.75
N TYR A 100 -7.89 -5.04 18.71
CA TYR A 100 -7.64 -6.47 18.50
C TYR A 100 -6.64 -7.03 19.53
N CYS A 101 -5.53 -6.33 19.79
CA CYS A 101 -4.43 -6.84 20.61
C CYS A 101 -4.57 -6.59 22.12
N MET A 102 -5.59 -5.84 22.57
CA MET A 102 -5.84 -5.65 24.00
C MET A 102 -6.39 -6.90 24.72
N GLY A 103 -6.86 -7.89 23.96
CA GLY A 103 -7.45 -9.13 24.49
C GLY A 103 -6.49 -10.31 24.57
N GLU A 104 -5.22 -10.09 24.23
CA GLU A 104 -4.15 -11.11 24.23
C GLU A 104 -3.19 -10.98 25.43
#